data_AF-A0A170W943-F1
#
_entry.id   AF-A0A170W943-F1
#
_cell.length_a   1.000
_cell.length_b   1.000
_cell.length_c   1.000
_cell.angle_alpha   90.00
_cell.angle_beta   90.00
_cell.angle_gamma   90.00
#
_symmetry.space_group_name_H-M   'P 1'
#
loop_
_entity.id
_entity.type
_entity.pdbx_description
1 polymer ?
#
loop_
_entity_poly.entity_id
_entity_poly.type
_entity_poly.pdbx_seq_one_letter_code
_entity_poly.pdbx_strand_id
1 'polypeptide(L)'
;FIYWSDWGGTGSLHRASLSGRDPKTIIQRIGKINSLTIDWLEERIYWCSVEGQIASANLDGSRRIIVAASPGPFSLSLYQDKIYWSDWETGTLYV
;
A
#
# COMPACT_ATOMS: atom_id res chain seq x y z
N PHE A 1 13.78 -2.12 -6.46
CA PHE A 1 13.57 -0.74 -5.95
C PHE A 1 13.14 -0.83 -4.50
N ILE A 2 13.38 0.21 -3.69
CA ILE A 2 12.72 0.38 -2.39
C ILE A 2 11.47 1.22 -2.56
N TYR A 3 10.45 0.94 -1.75
CA TYR A 3 9.18 1.66 -1.71
C TYR A 3 8.86 2.02 -0.28
N TRP A 4 8.36 3.22 -0.04
CA TRP A 4 7.96 3.64 1.29
C TRP A 4 6.84 4.67 1.23
N SER A 5 6.01 4.67 2.27
CA SER A 5 5.02 5.70 2.51
C SER A 5 5.60 6.83 3.37
N ASP A 6 5.17 8.05 3.09
CA ASP A 6 5.36 9.22 3.95
C ASP A 6 3.99 9.69 4.43
N TRP A 7 3.85 9.95 5.73
CA TRP A 7 2.63 10.42 6.38
C TRP A 7 2.49 11.95 6.36
N GLY A 8 3.49 12.68 5.89
CA GLY A 8 3.47 14.13 5.77
C GLY A 8 2.31 14.63 4.89
N GLY A 9 1.64 15.70 5.35
CA GLY A 9 0.55 16.33 4.61
C GLY A 9 -0.64 15.39 4.37
N THR A 10 -0.88 15.04 3.10
CA THR A 10 -2.00 14.16 2.67
C THR A 10 -1.56 12.71 2.39
N GLY A 11 -0.33 12.37 2.78
CA GLY A 11 0.29 11.09 2.53
C GLY A 11 0.80 10.96 1.09
N SER A 12 1.94 10.30 0.94
CA SER A 12 2.55 10.02 -0.36
C SER A 12 3.30 8.70 -0.37
N LEU A 13 3.39 8.10 -1.56
CA LEU A 13 4.13 6.87 -1.80
C LEU A 13 5.32 7.21 -2.69
N HIS A 14 6.47 6.71 -2.29
CA HIS A 14 7.73 7.00 -2.93
C HIS A 14 8.46 5.72 -3.34
N ARG A 15 9.38 5.88 -4.28
CA ARG A 15 10.27 4.82 -4.77
C ARG A 15 11.67 5.36 -5.00
N ALA A 16 12.68 4.54 -4.74
CA ALA A 16 14.07 4.82 -5.09
C ALA A 16 14.80 3.53 -5.50
N SER A 17 15.96 3.66 -6.14
CA SER A 17 16.86 2.51 -6.34
C SER A 17 17.18 1.84 -5.00
N LEU A 18 17.60 0.57 -5.00
CA LEU A 18 18.01 -0.12 -3.76
C LEU A 18 19.20 0.58 -3.07
N SER A 19 20.00 1.34 -3.83
CA SER A 19 21.07 2.20 -3.33
C SER A 19 20.59 3.56 -2.79
N GLY A 20 19.28 3.81 -2.72
CA GLY A 20 18.68 5.08 -2.26
C GLY A 20 18.74 6.24 -3.27
N ARG A 21 19.32 6.05 -4.45
CA ARG A 21 19.37 7.06 -5.52
C ARG A 21 18.04 7.23 -6.24
N ASP A 22 17.86 8.42 -6.81
CA ASP A 22 16.70 8.83 -7.61
C ASP A 22 15.35 8.64 -6.91
N PRO A 23 15.17 9.22 -5.70
CA PRO A 23 13.88 9.17 -5.03
C PRO A 23 12.82 9.89 -5.87
N LYS A 24 11.69 9.23 -6.07
CA LYS A 24 10.53 9.77 -6.81
C LYS A 24 9.27 9.56 -5.99
N THR A 25 8.43 10.57 -5.96
CA THR A 25 7.04 10.43 -5.51
C THR A 25 6.23 9.80 -6.65
N ILE A 26 5.67 8.62 -6.41
CA ILE A 26 4.89 7.87 -7.41
C ILE A 26 3.38 8.05 -7.23
N ILE A 27 2.92 8.29 -5.99
CA ILE A 27 1.50 8.63 -5.72
C ILE A 27 1.44 9.69 -4.62
N GLN A 28 0.54 10.66 -4.77
CA GLN A 28 0.22 11.68 -3.77
C GLN A 28 -1.23 11.53 -3.29
N ARG A 29 -1.57 12.10 -2.13
CA ARG A 29 -2.94 12.12 -1.58
C ARG A 29 -3.50 10.71 -1.41
N ILE A 30 -2.73 9.87 -0.73
CA ILE A 30 -3.05 8.45 -0.51
C ILE A 30 -3.50 8.13 0.92
N GLY A 31 -3.60 9.15 1.78
CA GLY A 31 -3.89 8.95 3.19
C GLY A 31 -2.69 8.38 3.95
N LYS A 32 -2.91 8.04 5.22
CA LYS A 32 -1.86 7.52 6.09
C LYS A 32 -1.79 6.01 5.93
N ILE A 33 -0.75 5.51 5.27
CA ILE A 33 -0.56 4.07 5.05
C ILE A 33 -0.06 3.39 6.33
N ASN A 34 -0.74 2.33 6.77
CA ASN A 34 -0.25 1.49 7.86
C ASN A 34 0.73 0.42 7.38
N SER A 35 0.43 -0.24 6.24
CA SER A 35 1.25 -1.32 5.69
C SER A 35 1.19 -1.36 4.16
N LEU A 36 2.28 -1.85 3.56
CA LEU A 36 2.44 -2.03 2.12
C LEU A 36 3.05 -3.40 1.81
N THR A 37 2.64 -4.01 0.71
CA THR A 37 3.26 -5.21 0.13
C THR A 37 3.34 -5.09 -1.38
N ILE A 38 4.21 -5.88 -2.00
CA ILE A 38 4.45 -5.85 -3.45
C ILE A 38 4.22 -7.24 -4.04
N ASP A 39 3.42 -7.27 -5.10
CA ASP A 39 3.40 -8.37 -6.05
C ASP A 39 4.40 -8.08 -7.17
N TRP A 40 5.49 -8.85 -7.20
CA TRP A 40 6.54 -8.68 -8.20
C TRP A 40 6.22 -9.33 -9.55
N LEU A 41 5.28 -10.28 -9.59
CA LEU A 41 4.87 -10.94 -10.83
C LEU A 41 3.90 -10.04 -11.60
N GLU A 42 2.92 -9.47 -10.89
CA GLU A 42 1.92 -8.57 -11.48
C GLU A 42 2.39 -7.10 -11.54
N GLU A 43 3.58 -6.81 -11.01
CA GLU A 43 4.15 -5.47 -10.90
C GLU A 43 3.19 -4.47 -10.22
N ARG A 44 2.62 -4.88 -9.08
CA ARG A 44 1.68 -4.07 -8.29
C ARG A 44 2.14 -3.88 -6.85
N ILE A 45 1.88 -2.69 -6.33
CA ILE A 45 1.98 -2.38 -4.90
C ILE A 45 0.58 -2.31 -4.31
N TYR A 46 0.42 -2.89 -3.12
CA TYR A 46 -0.82 -2.89 -2.35
C TYR A 46 -0.56 -2.23 -1.00
N TRP A 47 -1.54 -1.50 -0.49
CA TRP A 47 -1.44 -0.85 0.81
C TRP A 47 -2.78 -0.74 1.50
N CYS A 48 -2.75 -0.65 2.84
CA CYS A 48 -3.89 -0.25 3.64
C CYS A 48 -3.65 1.10 4.30
N SER A 49 -4.70 1.91 4.40
CA SER A 49 -4.65 3.23 5.03
C SER A 49 -5.50 3.30 6.30
N VAL A 50 -5.14 4.20 7.20
CA VAL A 50 -5.87 4.49 8.45
C VAL A 50 -7.32 4.91 8.16
N GLU A 51 -7.56 5.52 7.02
CA GLU A 51 -8.89 5.93 6.55
C GLU A 51 -9.76 4.75 6.05
N GLY A 52 -9.28 3.52 6.20
CA GLY A 52 -10.04 2.30 5.92
C GLY A 52 -9.93 1.78 4.50
N GLN A 53 -9.07 2.37 3.65
CA GLN A 53 -8.91 1.93 2.27
C GLN A 53 -7.82 0.87 2.13
N ILE A 54 -8.13 -0.21 1.40
CA ILE A 54 -7.15 -1.15 0.86
C ILE A 54 -7.09 -0.91 -0.63
N ALA A 55 -5.92 -0.52 -1.13
CA ALA A 55 -5.77 -0.04 -2.50
C ALA A 55 -4.54 -0.65 -3.18
N SER A 56 -4.51 -0.54 -4.50
CA SER A 56 -3.44 -1.08 -5.35
C SER A 56 -3.11 -0.13 -6.49
N ALA A 57 -1.86 -0.14 -6.93
CA ALA A 57 -1.40 0.56 -8.14
C ALA A 57 -0.25 -0.21 -8.77
N ASN A 58 0.07 0.11 -10.03
CA ASN A 58 1.31 -0.33 -10.65
C ASN A 58 2.53 0.20 -9.87
N LEU A 59 3.70 -0.43 -10.01
CA LEU A 59 4.95 -0.02 -9.36
C LEU A 59 5.47 1.37 -9.74
N ASP A 60 4.89 2.01 -10.75
CA ASP A 60 5.15 3.42 -11.13
C ASP A 60 4.09 4.40 -10.60
N GLY A 61 3.08 3.90 -9.87
CA GLY A 61 1.96 4.67 -9.34
C GLY A 61 0.75 4.80 -10.27
N SER A 62 0.84 4.31 -11.51
CA SER A 62 -0.28 4.32 -12.45
C SER A 62 -1.34 3.26 -12.12
N ARG A 63 -2.53 3.37 -12.74
CA ARG A 63 -3.64 2.41 -12.58
C ARG A 63 -4.00 2.11 -11.11
N ARG A 64 -4.11 3.17 -10.31
CA ARG A 64 -4.60 3.09 -8.93
C ARG A 64 -6.05 2.61 -8.91
N ILE A 65 -6.34 1.60 -8.07
CA ILE A 65 -7.66 1.05 -7.81
C ILE A 65 -7.88 0.88 -6.31
N ILE A 66 -9.15 0.88 -5.88
CA ILE A 66 -9.54 0.43 -4.54
C ILE A 66 -9.86 -1.05 -4.64
N VAL A 67 -9.25 -1.85 -3.76
CA VAL A 67 -9.42 -3.31 -3.71
C VAL A 67 -10.52 -3.68 -2.71
N ALA A 68 -10.48 -3.06 -1.53
CA ALA A 68 -11.45 -3.29 -0.46
C ALA A 68 -11.50 -2.10 0.49
N ALA A 69 -12.46 -2.14 1.42
CA ALA A 69 -12.54 -1.22 2.53
C ALA A 69 -12.73 -2.02 3.82
N SER A 70 -12.09 -1.58 4.90
CA SER A 70 -12.16 -2.18 6.24
C SER A 70 -12.21 -1.06 7.28
N PRO A 71 -12.84 -1.24 8.45
CA PRO A 71 -12.94 -0.18 9.45
C PRO A 71 -11.59 0.29 9.99
N GLY A 72 -10.65 -0.64 10.22
CA GLY A 72 -9.31 -0.31 10.71
C GLY A 72 -8.22 -1.25 10.19
N PRO A 73 -7.94 -1.31 8.88
CA PRO A 73 -6.93 -2.21 8.33
C PRO A 73 -5.53 -1.74 8.77
N PHE A 74 -4.74 -2.67 9.32
CA PHE A 74 -3.47 -2.35 9.97
C PHE A 74 -2.26 -2.94 9.25
N SER A 75 -2.28 -4.24 8.98
CA SER A 75 -1.22 -4.93 8.23
C SER A 75 -1.83 -5.70 7.08
N LEU A 76 -1.09 -5.83 5.98
CA LEU A 76 -1.47 -6.69 4.87
C LEU A 76 -0.28 -7.47 4.33
N SER A 77 -0.57 -8.60 3.70
CA SER A 77 0.41 -9.41 2.98
C SER A 77 -0.27 -10.07 1.78
N LEU A 78 0.54 -10.57 0.86
CA LEU A 78 0.08 -11.24 -0.35
C LEU A 78 0.59 -12.68 -0.35
N TYR A 79 -0.26 -13.61 -0.75
CA TYR A 79 0.14 -14.99 -1.03
C TYR A 79 -0.66 -15.48 -2.22
N GLN A 80 0.05 -15.86 -3.28
CA GLN A 80 -0.55 -16.20 -4.57
C GLN A 80 -1.44 -15.05 -5.07
N ASP A 81 -2.69 -15.35 -5.42
CA ASP A 81 -3.67 -14.41 -5.95
C ASP A 81 -4.49 -13.68 -4.87
N LYS A 82 -4.10 -13.79 -3.60
CA LYS A 82 -4.88 -13.30 -2.45
C LYS A 82 -4.12 -12.30 -1.60
N ILE A 83 -4.86 -11.29 -1.14
CA ILE A 83 -4.40 -10.30 -0.17
C ILE A 83 -5.04 -10.64 1.17
N TYR A 84 -4.21 -10.75 2.19
CA TYR A 84 -4.66 -10.96 3.56
C TYR A 84 -4.44 -9.66 4.33
N TRP A 85 -5.39 -9.25 5.16
CA TRP A 85 -5.21 -8.09 6.03
C TRP A 85 -5.74 -8.32 7.43
N SER A 86 -5.04 -7.74 8.41
CA SER A 86 -5.49 -7.67 9.80
C SER A 86 -6.25 -6.37 10.03
N ASP A 87 -7.38 -6.44 10.71
CA ASP A 87 -8.17 -5.27 11.07
C ASP A 87 -8.15 -5.06 12.60
N TRP A 88 -7.71 -3.86 13.01
CA TRP A 88 -7.54 -3.49 14.41
C TRP A 88 -8.87 -3.28 15.14
N GLU A 89 -9.91 -2.77 14.46
CA GLU A 89 -11.21 -2.48 15.08
C GLU A 89 -12.01 -3.74 15.34
N THR A 90 -11.97 -4.69 14.41
CA THR A 90 -12.71 -5.95 14.48
C THR A 90 -11.90 -7.09 15.11
N GLY A 91 -10.59 -6.93 15.24
CA GLY A 91 -9.68 -7.98 15.73
C GLY A 91 -9.63 -9.22 14.84
N THR A 92 -9.96 -9.09 13.55
CA THR A 92 -10.13 -10.20 12.61
C THR A 92 -9.11 -10.15 11.46
N LEU A 93 -8.73 -11.31 10.94
CA LEU A 93 -7.96 -11.47 9.71
C LEU A 93 -8.91 -11.76 8.54
N TYR A 94 -8.77 -11.02 7.46
CA TYR A 94 -9.58 -11.13 6.25
C TYR A 94 -8.74 -11.57 5.04
N VAL A 95 -9.43 -11.94 3.97
CA VAL A 95 -8.90 -12.32 2.65
C VAL A 95 -9.71 -11.68 1.53
#